data_AF-A0A9D9NEP7-F1
#
_entry.id   AF-A0A9D9NEP7-F1
#
_cell.length_a   1.000
_cell.length_b   1.000
_cell.length_c   1.000
_cell.angle_alpha   90.00
_cell.angle_beta   90.00
_cell.angle_gamma   90.00
#
_symmetry.space_group_name_H-M   'P 1'
#
loop_
_entity.id
_entity.type
_entity.pdbx_description
1 polymer ?
#
loop_
_entity_poly.entity_id
_entity_poly.type
_entity_poly.pdbx_seq_one_letter_code
_entity_poly.pdbx_strand_id
1 'polypeptide(L)'
;MNNQFIPYQRLELKDMSTEKIISIIRVAAKNYDDTSIILTPRIDQNGQAYYWTGFRYGGCTELDFKLPLNKEIEAFILCLLLKGRDGMIDVGNFTPDPTMTHGINWLQSHMYRHLEYCQGLKDFIRTSNGRTFQNRKLTFPYGSIVYSQEIKDVFSTQPQ
;
A
#
# COMPACT_ATOMS: atom_id res chain seq x y z
N MET A 1 -33.06 7.75 -15.86
CA MET A 1 -31.76 7.17 -15.45
C MET A 1 -31.92 6.69 -14.02
N ASN A 2 -31.81 5.38 -13.78
CA ASN A 2 -31.88 4.83 -12.42
C ASN A 2 -30.59 5.22 -11.69
N ASN A 3 -30.66 6.22 -10.80
CA ASN A 3 -29.63 6.49 -9.79
C ASN A 3 -29.72 5.40 -8.72
N GLN A 4 -29.34 4.17 -9.07
CA GLN A 4 -29.16 3.12 -8.08
C GLN A 4 -27.91 3.45 -7.27
N PHE A 5 -28.09 3.75 -5.99
CA PHE A 5 -26.99 3.90 -5.05
C PHE A 5 -26.25 2.56 -4.98
N ILE A 6 -24.99 2.54 -5.44
CA ILE A 6 -24.11 1.39 -5.24
C ILE A 6 -23.33 1.66 -3.95
N PRO A 7 -23.56 0.88 -2.88
CA PRO A 7 -22.87 1.09 -1.62
C PRO A 7 -21.38 0.80 -1.78
N TYR A 8 -20.54 1.53 -1.05
CA TYR A 8 -19.13 1.21 -0.94
C TYR A 8 -18.94 -0.14 -0.22
N GLN A 9 -18.22 -1.04 -0.85
CA GLN A 9 -17.91 -2.39 -0.39
C GLN A 9 -16.44 -2.49 -0.03
N ARG A 10 -16.17 -2.89 1.21
CA ARG A 10 -14.82 -3.15 1.72
C ARG A 10 -14.70 -4.63 2.05
N LEU A 11 -13.79 -5.33 1.38
CA LEU A 11 -13.63 -6.78 1.49
C LEU A 11 -12.20 -7.12 1.89
N GLU A 12 -12.03 -7.83 2.99
CA GLU A 12 -10.72 -8.33 3.40
C GLU A 12 -10.45 -9.68 2.73
N LEU A 13 -9.38 -9.76 1.93
CA LEU A 13 -8.93 -11.00 1.33
C LEU A 13 -7.96 -11.70 2.28
N LYS A 14 -8.37 -12.87 2.77
CA LYS A 14 -7.58 -13.69 3.69
C LYS A 14 -6.97 -14.89 2.97
N ASP A 15 -5.79 -15.30 3.41
CA ASP A 15 -5.12 -16.54 3.01
C ASP A 15 -4.92 -16.75 1.50
N MET A 16 -4.85 -15.66 0.72
CA MET A 16 -4.52 -15.74 -0.70
C MET A 16 -3.01 -15.78 -0.94
N SER A 17 -2.59 -16.56 -1.93
CA SER A 17 -1.22 -16.52 -2.41
C SER A 17 -0.89 -15.17 -3.05
N THR A 18 0.37 -14.76 -2.94
CA THR A 18 0.89 -13.55 -3.59
C THR A 18 0.60 -13.53 -5.08
N GLU A 19 0.77 -14.66 -5.78
CA GLU A 19 0.46 -14.79 -7.20
C GLU A 19 -1.01 -14.48 -7.50
N LYS A 20 -1.94 -15.00 -6.67
CA LYS A 20 -3.36 -14.75 -6.86
C LYS A 20 -3.72 -13.28 -6.61
N ILE A 21 -3.11 -12.65 -5.61
CA ILE A 21 -3.27 -11.22 -5.32
C ILE A 21 -2.80 -10.37 -6.52
N ILE A 22 -1.60 -10.64 -7.04
CA ILE A 22 -1.06 -9.94 -8.21
C ILE A 22 -1.96 -10.14 -9.44
N SER A 23 -2.46 -11.35 -9.65
CA SER A 23 -3.44 -11.64 -10.71
C SER A 23 -4.72 -10.80 -10.56
N ILE A 24 -5.27 -10.69 -9.36
CA ILE A 24 -6.46 -9.85 -9.07
C ILE A 24 -6.19 -8.39 -9.40
N ILE A 25 -5.05 -7.84 -8.95
CA ILE A 25 -4.65 -6.47 -9.24
C ILE A 25 -4.60 -6.23 -10.75
N ARG A 26 -3.96 -7.14 -11.51
CA ARG A 26 -3.87 -7.03 -12.97
C ARG A 26 -5.22 -7.07 -13.66
N VAL A 27 -6.07 -8.02 -13.27
CA VAL A 27 -7.40 -8.16 -13.84
C VAL A 27 -8.22 -6.90 -13.57
N ALA A 28 -8.20 -6.38 -12.34
CA ALA A 28 -8.93 -5.17 -12.01
C ALA A 28 -8.37 -3.95 -12.76
N ALA A 29 -7.06 -3.70 -12.73
CA ALA A 29 -6.43 -2.57 -13.44
C ALA A 29 -6.64 -2.62 -14.97
N LYS A 30 -6.80 -3.81 -15.55
CA LYS A 30 -7.14 -3.97 -16.97
C LYS A 30 -8.59 -3.60 -17.29
N ASN A 31 -9.52 -3.83 -16.37
CA ASN A 31 -10.96 -3.67 -16.60
C ASN A 31 -11.54 -2.37 -16.02
N TYR A 32 -10.81 -1.69 -15.13
CA TYR A 32 -11.27 -0.49 -14.43
C TYR A 32 -10.22 0.61 -14.48
N ASP A 33 -10.55 1.73 -15.14
CA ASP A 33 -9.64 2.87 -15.32
C ASP A 33 -9.41 3.66 -14.02
N ASP A 34 -10.32 3.55 -13.04
CA ASP A 34 -10.28 4.25 -11.75
C ASP A 34 -9.53 3.49 -10.65
N THR A 35 -8.74 2.49 -11.06
CA THR A 35 -7.97 1.66 -10.13
C THR A 35 -6.96 2.51 -9.36
N SER A 36 -6.93 2.35 -8.03
CA SER A 36 -5.93 3.01 -7.17
C SER A 36 -5.53 2.14 -5.97
N ILE A 37 -4.34 2.38 -5.43
CA ILE A 37 -3.80 1.59 -4.32
C ILE A 37 -3.38 2.46 -3.13
N ILE A 38 -3.70 2.02 -1.91
CA ILE A 38 -3.27 2.63 -0.66
C ILE A 38 -2.43 1.62 0.10
N LEU A 39 -1.18 1.96 0.34
CA LEU A 39 -0.20 1.06 0.92
C LEU A 39 0.21 1.55 2.30
N THR A 40 0.19 0.66 3.29
CA THR A 40 0.83 0.91 4.59
C THR A 40 1.99 -0.08 4.73
N PRO A 41 3.25 0.37 4.54
CA PRO A 41 4.43 -0.47 4.73
C PRO A 41 4.55 -0.91 6.18
N ARG A 42 4.82 -2.20 6.40
CA ARG A 42 4.93 -2.83 7.72
C ARG A 42 5.99 -3.93 7.69
N ILE A 43 6.46 -4.29 8.88
CA ILE A 43 7.34 -5.43 9.12
C ILE A 43 6.59 -6.33 10.10
N ASP A 44 6.50 -7.63 9.82
CA ASP A 44 5.89 -8.58 10.75
C ASP A 44 6.88 -9.08 11.80
N GLN A 45 6.41 -9.94 12.70
CA GLN A 45 7.19 -10.46 13.83
C GLN A 45 8.42 -11.27 13.39
N ASN A 46 8.44 -11.78 12.15
CA ASN A 46 9.56 -12.55 11.60
C ASN A 46 10.53 -11.68 10.80
N GLY A 47 10.36 -10.35 10.80
CA GLY A 47 11.17 -9.45 9.99
C GLY A 47 10.76 -9.36 8.52
N GLN A 48 9.68 -10.02 8.11
CA GLN A 48 9.21 -9.96 6.71
C GLN A 48 8.55 -8.61 6.43
N ALA A 49 9.06 -7.90 5.43
CA ALA A 49 8.42 -6.69 4.92
C ALA A 49 7.13 -7.05 4.16
N TYR A 50 6.07 -6.26 4.36
CA TYR A 50 4.81 -6.40 3.64
C TYR A 50 4.10 -5.04 3.50
N TYR A 51 3.20 -4.94 2.53
CA TYR A 51 2.19 -3.88 2.52
C TYR A 51 0.88 -4.39 3.11
N TRP A 52 0.31 -3.63 4.04
CA TRP A 52 -1.13 -3.68 4.22
C TRP A 52 -1.75 -2.80 3.14
N THR A 53 -2.49 -3.41 2.23
CA THR A 53 -2.91 -2.81 0.96
C THR A 53 -4.41 -2.64 0.96
N GLY A 54 -4.89 -1.42 0.69
CA GLY A 54 -6.26 -1.14 0.27
C GLY A 54 -6.26 -0.86 -1.24
N PHE A 55 -6.79 -1.79 -2.03
CA PHE A 55 -6.86 -1.70 -3.49
C PHE A 55 -8.28 -1.36 -3.94
N ARG A 56 -8.44 -0.23 -4.62
CA ARG A 56 -9.74 0.32 -5.03
C ARG A 56 -9.96 0.17 -6.51
N TYR A 57 -11.19 -0.17 -6.90
CA TYR A 57 -11.61 -0.21 -8.30
C TYR A 57 -13.14 -0.09 -8.41
N GLY A 58 -13.62 0.32 -9.60
CA GLY A 58 -15.05 0.31 -9.92
C GLY A 58 -15.89 1.28 -9.08
N GLY A 59 -15.27 2.36 -8.59
CA GLY A 59 -15.87 3.48 -7.84
C GLY A 59 -16.35 3.15 -6.43
N CYS A 60 -16.60 1.88 -6.14
CA CYS A 60 -17.30 1.46 -4.93
C CYS A 60 -16.65 0.25 -4.24
N THR A 61 -15.58 -0.34 -4.77
CA THR A 61 -14.95 -1.52 -4.13
C THR A 61 -13.56 -1.19 -3.59
N GLU A 62 -13.26 -1.65 -2.37
CA GLU A 62 -11.92 -1.68 -1.78
C GLU A 62 -11.61 -3.09 -1.27
N LEU A 63 -10.52 -3.66 -1.74
CA LEU A 63 -9.98 -4.93 -1.26
C LEU A 63 -8.84 -4.64 -0.28
N ASP A 64 -8.94 -5.16 0.94
CA ASP A 64 -7.85 -5.13 1.91
C ASP A 64 -7.09 -6.45 1.92
N PHE A 65 -5.77 -6.41 1.88
CA PHE A 65 -4.95 -7.62 2.00
C PHE A 65 -3.53 -7.34 2.48
N LYS A 66 -2.90 -8.37 3.05
CA LYS A 66 -1.46 -8.41 3.28
C LYS A 66 -0.78 -8.83 1.97
N LEU A 67 0.14 -8.00 1.47
CA LEU A 67 1.02 -8.33 0.33
C LEU A 67 2.47 -8.46 0.82
N PRO A 68 2.97 -9.68 1.03
CA PRO A 68 4.38 -9.90 1.36
C PRO A 68 5.31 -9.42 0.25
N LEU A 69 6.48 -8.92 0.61
CA LEU A 69 7.40 -8.31 -0.33
C LEU A 69 8.61 -9.18 -0.65
N ASN A 70 9.01 -9.08 -1.90
CA ASN A 70 10.37 -9.24 -2.39
C ASN A 70 10.65 -8.03 -3.31
N LYS A 71 11.85 -7.96 -3.89
CA LYS A 71 12.23 -6.85 -4.79
C LYS A 71 11.35 -6.74 -6.04
N GLU A 72 10.90 -7.85 -6.63
CA GLU A 72 10.06 -7.82 -7.83
C GLU A 72 8.65 -7.30 -7.53
N ILE A 73 8.06 -7.75 -6.42
CA ILE A 73 6.75 -7.28 -5.97
C ILE A 73 6.81 -5.80 -5.62
N GLU A 74 7.88 -5.35 -4.95
CA GLU A 74 8.08 -3.93 -4.66
C GLU A 74 8.17 -3.10 -5.94
N ALA A 75 8.94 -3.55 -6.94
CA ALA A 75 9.03 -2.89 -8.24
C ALA A 75 7.69 -2.85 -8.97
N PHE A 76 6.94 -3.95 -8.97
CA PHE A 76 5.59 -4.02 -9.54
C PHE A 76 4.67 -2.96 -8.91
N ILE A 77 4.69 -2.85 -7.59
CA ILE A 77 3.85 -1.88 -6.87
C ILE A 77 4.28 -0.44 -7.16
N LEU A 78 5.58 -0.15 -7.23
CA LEU A 78 6.06 1.18 -7.60
C LEU A 78 5.61 1.57 -9.01
N CYS A 79 5.71 0.66 -9.99
CA CYS A 79 5.25 0.95 -11.34
C CYS A 79 3.73 1.14 -11.41
N LEU A 80 2.96 0.36 -10.64
CA LEU A 80 1.52 0.55 -10.50
C LEU A 80 1.17 1.92 -9.91
N LEU A 81 1.85 2.36 -8.85
CA LEU A 81 1.65 3.70 -8.26
C LEU A 81 1.89 4.83 -9.26
N LEU A 82 2.91 4.68 -10.11
CA LEU A 82 3.36 5.73 -11.04
C LEU A 82 2.57 5.77 -12.34
N LYS A 83 2.20 4.61 -12.88
CA LYS A 83 1.66 4.49 -14.25
C LYS A 83 0.35 3.71 -14.33
N GLY A 84 -0.18 3.25 -13.19
CA GLY A 84 -1.43 2.49 -13.17
C GLY A 84 -1.29 1.23 -14.02
N ARG A 85 -2.30 0.97 -14.84
CA ARG A 85 -2.30 -0.22 -15.72
C ARG A 85 -1.13 -0.25 -16.70
N ASP A 86 -0.66 0.90 -17.15
CA ASP A 86 0.41 1.01 -18.14
C ASP A 86 1.80 0.76 -17.51
N GLY A 87 1.87 0.68 -16.18
CA GLY A 87 3.08 0.34 -15.43
C GLY A 87 3.23 -1.13 -15.06
N MET A 88 2.27 -1.99 -15.40
CA MET A 88 2.26 -3.37 -14.91
C MET A 88 3.37 -4.22 -15.55
N ILE A 89 4.55 -4.24 -14.93
CA ILE A 89 5.67 -5.14 -15.26
C ILE A 89 5.35 -6.58 -14.86
N ASP A 90 6.00 -7.58 -15.43
CA ASP A 90 5.85 -8.98 -15.02
C ASP A 90 6.50 -9.27 -13.66
N VAL A 91 5.95 -10.25 -12.94
CA VAL A 91 6.50 -10.76 -11.67
C VAL A 91 6.74 -12.25 -11.85
N GLY A 92 7.99 -12.69 -11.75
CA GLY A 92 8.39 -14.08 -11.88
C GLY A 92 8.60 -14.77 -10.53
N ASN A 93 8.93 -13.99 -9.49
CA ASN A 93 9.12 -14.48 -8.14
C ASN A 93 8.02 -13.97 -7.20
N PHE A 94 7.21 -14.90 -6.68
CA PHE A 94 6.14 -14.61 -5.71
C PHE A 94 6.51 -14.95 -4.26
N THR A 95 7.73 -15.45 -4.04
CA THR A 95 8.22 -15.86 -2.72
C THR A 95 8.59 -14.62 -1.90
N PRO A 96 8.07 -14.47 -0.67
CA PRO A 96 8.49 -13.40 0.23
C PRO A 96 9.99 -13.47 0.52
N ASP A 97 10.65 -12.33 0.59
CA ASP A 97 12.06 -12.22 0.95
C ASP A 97 12.20 -11.63 2.37
N PRO A 98 12.45 -12.46 3.39
CA PRO A 98 12.61 -11.97 4.76
C PRO A 98 13.91 -11.18 4.95
N THR A 99 14.88 -11.31 4.03
CA THR A 99 16.18 -10.65 4.14
C THR A 99 16.12 -9.17 3.74
N MET A 100 15.03 -8.71 3.13
CA MET A 100 14.85 -7.31 2.72
C MET A 100 15.03 -6.31 3.86
N THR A 101 14.76 -6.72 5.10
CA THR A 101 14.84 -5.84 6.27
C THR A 101 16.16 -5.96 7.04
N HIS A 102 16.99 -6.94 6.71
CA HIS A 102 18.19 -7.26 7.47
C HIS A 102 19.22 -6.12 7.45
N GLY A 103 19.68 -5.72 8.64
CA GLY A 103 20.76 -4.76 8.81
C GLY A 103 20.41 -3.30 8.46
N ILE A 104 19.13 -2.98 8.25
CA ILE A 104 18.70 -1.62 7.87
C ILE A 104 17.42 -1.18 8.59
N ASN A 105 17.23 0.13 8.75
CA ASN A 105 15.92 0.69 9.07
C ASN A 105 15.05 0.67 7.80
N TRP A 106 14.47 -0.49 7.48
CA TRP A 106 13.78 -0.70 6.21
C TRP A 106 12.66 0.30 5.97
N LEU A 107 11.82 0.62 6.97
CA LEU A 107 10.71 1.56 6.80
C LEU A 107 11.21 2.97 6.42
N GLN A 108 12.28 3.43 7.06
CA GLN A 108 12.87 4.73 6.77
C GLN A 108 13.56 4.74 5.39
N SER A 109 14.37 3.72 5.08
CA SER A 109 15.01 3.59 3.76
C SER A 109 13.97 3.44 2.63
N HIS A 110 12.89 2.71 2.89
CA HIS A 110 11.75 2.58 2.00
C HIS A 110 11.06 3.93 1.76
N MET A 111 10.85 4.73 2.80
CA MET A 111 10.33 6.10 2.67
C MET A 111 11.20 6.98 1.79
N TYR A 112 12.51 7.04 2.07
CA TYR A 112 13.41 7.89 1.29
C TYR A 112 13.46 7.52 -0.20
N ARG A 113 13.46 6.22 -0.54
CA ARG A 113 13.38 5.76 -1.93
C ARG A 113 12.08 6.12 -2.64
N HIS A 114 10.99 6.37 -1.92
CA HIS A 114 9.70 6.70 -2.52
C HIS A 114 9.42 8.21 -2.55
N LEU A 115 10.17 9.02 -1.77
CA LEU A 115 10.03 10.48 -1.77
C LEU A 115 10.33 11.09 -3.13
N GLU A 116 11.34 10.58 -3.84
CA GLU A 116 11.76 11.10 -5.15
C GLU A 116 10.68 10.99 -6.23
N TYR A 117 9.71 10.08 -6.04
CA TYR A 117 8.66 9.79 -7.00
C TYR A 117 7.29 10.36 -6.62
N CYS A 118 7.14 10.90 -5.40
CA CYS A 118 5.84 11.34 -4.92
C CYS A 118 5.45 12.73 -5.47
N GLN A 119 4.16 12.94 -5.71
CA GLN A 119 3.59 14.22 -6.15
C GLN A 119 3.23 15.15 -4.99
N GLY A 120 3.17 14.60 -3.77
CA GLY A 120 2.79 15.37 -2.60
C GLY A 120 3.02 14.61 -1.31
N LEU A 121 3.34 15.37 -0.27
CA LEU A 121 3.58 14.90 1.08
C LEU A 121 2.57 15.54 2.03
N LYS A 122 1.98 14.73 2.91
CA LYS A 122 1.08 15.22 3.95
C LYS A 122 1.29 14.46 5.25
N ASP A 123 1.58 15.19 6.31
CA ASP A 123 1.61 14.66 7.68
C ASP A 123 0.25 14.88 8.35
N PHE A 124 -0.22 13.87 9.10
CA PHE A 124 -1.49 13.96 9.84
C PHE A 124 -1.57 12.96 10.98
N ILE A 125 -2.39 13.28 11.97
CA ILE A 125 -2.72 12.38 13.08
C ILE A 125 -3.99 11.60 12.75
N ARG A 126 -3.99 10.29 13.03
CA ARG A 126 -5.18 9.43 12.94
C ARG A 126 -5.35 8.68 14.25
N THR A 127 -6.55 8.71 14.82
CA THR A 127 -6.92 7.85 15.95
C THR A 127 -7.79 6.71 15.46
N SER A 128 -7.49 5.47 15.84
CA SER A 128 -8.26 4.28 15.48
C SER A 128 -8.11 3.22 16.55
N ASN A 129 -9.22 2.57 16.93
CA ASN A 129 -9.26 1.49 17.94
C ASN A 129 -8.55 1.87 19.26
N GLY A 130 -8.75 3.12 19.71
CA GLY A 130 -8.14 3.64 20.95
C GLY A 130 -6.65 3.96 20.85
N ARG A 131 -6.04 3.86 19.67
CA ARG A 131 -4.62 4.16 19.43
C ARG A 131 -4.46 5.38 18.53
N THR A 132 -3.43 6.17 18.79
CA THR A 132 -3.12 7.38 18.01
C THR A 132 -1.88 7.15 17.17
N PHE A 133 -1.93 7.56 15.91
CA PHE A 133 -0.85 7.37 14.94
C PHE A 133 -0.44 8.71 14.34
N GLN A 134 0.85 9.00 14.31
CA GLN A 134 1.44 9.98 13.41
C GLN A 134 1.63 9.32 12.05
N ASN A 135 1.12 9.96 11.00
CA ASN A 135 1.17 9.42 9.65
C ASN A 135 1.88 10.41 8.73
N ARG A 136 2.70 9.87 7.83
CA ARG A 136 3.25 10.58 6.68
C ARG A 136 2.73 9.92 5.41
N LYS A 137 1.94 10.64 4.63
CA LYS A 137 1.38 10.17 3.36
C LYS A 137 2.15 10.75 2.18
N LEU A 138 2.65 9.86 1.34
CA LEU A 138 3.19 10.16 0.02
C LEU A 138 2.10 9.87 -1.02
N THR A 139 1.79 10.84 -1.87
CA THR A 139 0.75 10.73 -2.90
C THR A 139 1.38 10.49 -4.27
N PHE A 140 0.76 9.62 -5.06
CA PHE A 140 1.16 9.21 -6.40
C PHE A 140 -0.03 9.31 -7.36
N PRO A 141 0.17 9.30 -8.69
CA PRO A 141 -0.93 9.39 -9.65
C PRO A 141 -2.01 8.31 -9.45
N TYR A 142 -1.61 7.08 -9.10
CA TYR A 142 -2.52 5.94 -8.94
C TYR A 142 -2.59 5.41 -7.51
N GLY A 143 -2.27 6.25 -6.52
CA GLY A 143 -2.36 5.79 -5.14
C GLY A 143 -1.61 6.61 -4.11
N SER A 144 -1.33 5.97 -2.98
CA SER A 144 -0.53 6.56 -1.92
C SER A 144 0.15 5.54 -1.05
N ILE A 145 1.24 5.95 -0.43
CA ILE A 145 1.93 5.20 0.63
C ILE A 145 1.75 5.99 1.93
N VAL A 146 1.30 5.32 2.98
CA VAL A 146 1.09 5.90 4.31
C VAL A 146 2.01 5.21 5.30
N TYR A 147 3.05 5.92 5.73
CA TYR A 147 3.91 5.50 6.84
C TYR A 147 3.18 5.86 8.13
N SER A 148 2.98 4.88 9.02
CA SER A 148 2.24 5.05 10.27
C SER A 148 3.12 4.68 11.45
N GLN A 149 3.23 5.57 12.43
CA GLN A 149 3.90 5.33 13.71
C GLN A 149 2.91 5.56 14.84
N GLU A 150 2.72 4.57 15.71
CA GLU A 150 1.91 4.72 16.92
C GLU A 150 2.61 5.69 17.88
N ILE A 151 1.87 6.65 18.41
CA ILE A 151 2.35 7.65 19.37
C ILE A 151 1.49 7.63 20.62
N LYS A 152 2.11 7.90 21.78
CA LYS A 152 1.40 7.93 23.07
C LYS A 152 0.69 9.26 23.31
N ASP A 153 1.22 10.36 22.76
CA ASP A 153 0.70 11.71 22.94
C ASP A 153 0.89 12.52 21.66
N VAL A 154 -0.13 13.26 21.24
CA VAL A 154 -0.07 14.17 20.08
C VAL A 154 0.92 15.32 20.26
N PHE A 155 1.26 15.68 21.50
CA PHE A 155 2.27 16.70 21.81
C PHE A 155 3.70 16.14 21.82
N SER A 156 3.88 14.83 21.72
CA SER A 156 5.20 14.18 21.70
C SER A 156 5.86 14.14 20.31
N THR A 157 5.20 14.67 19.27
CA THR A 157 5.71 14.64 17.90
C THR A 157 6.86 15.64 17.72
N GLN A 158 8.06 15.15 17.43
CA GLN A 158 9.12 16.00 16.87
C GLN A 158 8.89 16.19 15.36
N PRO A 159 9.26 17.35 14.78
CA PRO A 159 9.33 17.48 13.32
C PRO A 159 10.32 16.45 12.77
N GLN A 160 9.87 15.62 11.82
CA GLN A 160 10.74 14.70 11.07
C GLN A 160 11.24 15.33 9.79
#